data_AF-A0AAU7QS88-F1
#
_entry.id   AF-A0AAU7QS88-F1
#
_cell.length_a   1.000
_cell.length_b   1.000
_cell.length_c   1.000
_cell.angle_alpha   90.00
_cell.angle_beta   90.00
_cell.angle_gamma   90.00
#
_symmetry.space_group_name_H-M   'P 1'
#
loop_
_entity.id
_entity.type
_entity.pdbx_description
1 polymer ?
#
loop_
_entity_poly.entity_id
_entity_poly.type
_entity_poly.pdbx_seq_one_letter_code
_entity_poly.pdbx_strand_id
1 'polypeptide(L)'
;MLYNNSLFIKKKYINFINKNFLKLIYKKKIIKILSRYRDKQKLQKSYIIYNNKGYIIFFKKKQYSISKGQFLIFQKKREILGSGIIDKYNNITYKRNKRNEKIFY
;
A
#
# COMPACT_ATOMS: atom_id res chain seq x y z
N MET A 1 -21.97 1.36 -5.28
CA MET A 1 -20.84 1.13 -4.34
C MET A 1 -19.53 1.53 -5.01
N LEU A 2 -18.72 2.38 -4.36
CA LEU A 2 -17.42 2.80 -4.89
C LEU A 2 -16.35 1.76 -4.55
N TYR A 3 -15.77 1.17 -5.59
CA TYR A 3 -14.65 0.25 -5.48
C TYR A 3 -13.37 1.00 -5.75
N ASN A 4 -12.35 0.76 -4.92
CA ASN A 4 -11.01 1.26 -5.14
C ASN A 4 -10.02 0.11 -5.03
N ASN A 5 -9.02 0.07 -5.88
CA ASN A 5 -7.93 -0.90 -5.78
C ASN A 5 -6.64 -0.26 -5.26
N SER A 6 -6.64 1.04 -4.98
CA SER A 6 -5.45 1.72 -4.49
C SER A 6 -5.77 2.85 -3.50
N LEU A 7 -4.78 3.13 -2.67
CA LEU A 7 -4.77 4.28 -1.77
C LEU A 7 -3.38 4.91 -1.73
N PHE A 8 -3.34 6.17 -1.33
CA PHE A 8 -2.13 6.97 -1.21
C PHE A 8 -1.97 7.50 0.21
N ILE A 9 -0.75 7.41 0.72
CA ILE A 9 -0.32 7.88 2.03
C ILE A 9 0.85 8.85 1.82
N LYS A 10 0.72 10.08 2.32
CA LYS A 10 1.82 11.06 2.31
C LYS A 10 2.97 10.61 3.21
N LYS A 11 4.21 11.00 2.88
CA LYS A 11 5.39 10.67 3.69
C LYS A 11 5.24 11.00 5.18
N LYS A 12 4.64 12.16 5.50
CA LYS A 12 4.41 12.59 6.89
C LYS A 12 3.35 11.78 7.65
N TYR A 13 2.60 10.93 6.96
CA TYR A 13 1.49 10.14 7.51
C TYR A 13 1.76 8.65 7.51
N ILE A 14 3.00 8.22 7.24
CA ILE A 14 3.40 6.82 7.36
C ILE A 14 4.37 6.68 8.52
N ASN A 15 4.23 5.58 9.26
CA ASN A 15 5.17 5.19 10.29
C ASN A 15 5.68 3.78 10.00
N PHE A 16 7.00 3.62 10.00
CA PHE A 16 7.65 2.32 9.84
C PHE A 16 8.24 1.88 11.17
N ILE A 17 7.80 0.72 11.65
CA ILE A 17 8.35 0.10 12.86
C ILE A 17 9.68 -0.57 12.49
N ASN A 18 9.73 -1.24 11.33
CA ASN A 18 10.93 -1.93 10.87
C ASN A 18 11.78 -1.04 9.93
N LYS A 19 12.92 -0.56 10.44
CA LYS A 19 13.89 0.26 9.67
C LYS A 19 14.53 -0.49 8.49
N ASN A 20 14.70 -1.80 8.59
CA ASN A 20 15.22 -2.61 7.47
C ASN A 20 14.21 -2.71 6.33
N PHE A 21 12.91 -2.78 6.67
CA PHE A 21 11.86 -2.73 5.67
C PHE A 21 11.82 -1.38 4.94
N LEU A 22 12.02 -0.28 5.67
CA LEU A 22 12.12 1.06 5.06
C LEU A 22 13.27 1.12 4.04
N LYS A 23 14.47 0.66 4.42
CA LYS A 23 15.62 0.55 3.50
C LYS A 23 15.29 -0.30 2.27
N LEU A 24 14.57 -1.40 2.47
CA LEU A 24 14.15 -2.29 1.37
C LEU A 24 13.19 -1.57 0.41
N ILE A 25 12.24 -0.78 0.91
CA ILE A 25 11.32 0.01 0.06
C ILE A 25 12.07 1.03 -0.78
N TYR A 26 13.06 1.70 -0.21
CA TYR A 26 13.84 2.68 -0.97
C TYR A 26 14.72 2.03 -2.04
N LYS A 27 15.24 0.82 -1.79
CA LYS A 27 15.95 0.04 -2.81
C LYS A 27 15.01 -0.58 -3.85
N LYS A 28 13.86 -1.09 -3.42
CA LYS A 28 12.88 -1.78 -4.26
C LYS A 28 11.64 -0.92 -4.38
N LYS A 29 11.47 -0.29 -5.55
CA LYS A 29 10.31 0.58 -5.85
C LYS A 29 8.95 -0.06 -5.52
N ILE A 30 8.84 -1.39 -5.57
CA ILE A 30 7.59 -2.15 -5.36
C ILE A 30 7.85 -3.37 -4.48
N ILE A 31 7.06 -3.55 -3.42
CA ILE A 31 7.16 -4.70 -2.51
C ILE A 31 5.79 -5.30 -2.22
N LYS A 32 5.71 -6.64 -2.22
CA LYS A 32 4.52 -7.40 -1.81
C LYS A 32 4.37 -7.36 -0.29
N ILE A 33 3.16 -7.06 0.17
CA ILE A 33 2.77 -7.00 1.59
C ILE A 33 1.36 -7.57 1.78
N LEU A 34 0.96 -7.67 3.04
CA LEU A 34 -0.43 -7.83 3.45
C LEU A 34 -0.88 -6.53 4.12
N SER A 35 -2.10 -6.07 3.85
CA SER A 35 -2.62 -4.84 4.48
C SER A 35 -4.11 -4.90 4.77
N ARG A 36 -4.56 -4.10 5.74
CA ARG A 36 -5.97 -3.89 6.09
C ARG A 36 -6.17 -2.44 6.55
N TYR A 37 -7.35 -1.90 6.34
CA TYR A 37 -7.71 -0.53 6.75
C TYR A 37 -8.92 -0.50 7.69
N ARG A 38 -9.34 -1.68 8.18
CA ARG A 38 -10.39 -1.88 9.17
C ARG A 38 -10.01 -3.03 10.09
N ASP A 39 -10.35 -2.91 11.36
CA ASP A 39 -9.90 -3.87 12.39
C ASP A 39 -10.44 -5.29 12.15
N LYS A 40 -11.73 -5.39 11.81
CA LYS A 40 -12.42 -6.65 11.52
C LYS A 40 -12.17 -7.19 10.11
N GLN A 41 -11.40 -6.48 9.27
CA GLN A 41 -11.13 -6.89 7.90
C GLN A 41 -9.97 -7.89 7.85
N LYS A 42 -10.16 -8.99 7.11
CA LYS A 42 -9.10 -9.94 6.79
C LYS A 42 -7.99 -9.24 6.00
N LEU A 43 -6.74 -9.59 6.31
CA LEU A 43 -5.56 -9.09 5.59
C LEU A 43 -5.67 -9.35 4.09
N GLN A 44 -5.41 -8.31 3.29
CA GLN A 44 -5.49 -8.35 1.84
C GLN A 44 -4.10 -8.36 1.22
N LYS A 45 -3.93 -9.16 0.17
CA LYS A 45 -2.69 -9.16 -0.63
C LYS A 45 -2.56 -7.82 -1.36
N SER A 46 -1.47 -7.12 -1.10
CA SER A 46 -1.23 -5.79 -1.66
C SER A 46 0.24 -5.57 -2.01
N TYR A 47 0.51 -4.44 -2.64
CA TYR A 47 1.84 -3.94 -2.95
C TYR A 47 2.00 -2.57 -2.32
N ILE A 48 3.14 -2.32 -1.68
CA ILE A 48 3.57 -0.98 -1.33
C ILE A 48 4.53 -0.48 -2.41
N ILE A 49 4.26 0.71 -2.90
CA ILE A 49 5.00 1.37 -3.98
C ILE A 49 5.45 2.72 -3.47
N TYR A 50 6.74 3.00 -3.57
CA TYR A 50 7.30 4.28 -3.14
C TYR A 50 7.55 5.21 -4.31
N ASN A 51 7.16 6.48 -4.15
CA ASN A 51 7.50 7.56 -5.06
C ASN A 51 7.88 8.84 -4.29
N ASN A 52 8.31 9.88 -5.01
CA ASN A 52 8.79 11.11 -4.38
C ASN A 52 7.73 11.81 -3.50
N LYS A 53 6.44 11.60 -3.78
CA LYS A 53 5.31 12.23 -3.08
C LYS A 53 4.85 11.42 -1.86
N GLY A 54 5.06 10.11 -1.83
CA GLY A 54 4.60 9.23 -0.75
C GLY A 54 4.56 7.77 -1.13
N TYR A 55 3.57 7.07 -0.59
CA TYR A 55 3.42 5.62 -0.70
C TYR A 55 2.05 5.29 -1.27
N ILE A 56 2.04 4.46 -2.31
CA ILE A 56 0.81 3.91 -2.88
C ILE A 56 0.68 2.47 -2.38
N ILE A 57 -0.50 2.12 -1.90
CA ILE A 57 -0.85 0.75 -1.57
C ILE A 57 -1.83 0.27 -2.61
N PHE A 58 -1.40 -0.71 -3.40
CA PHE A 58 -2.22 -1.32 -4.44
C PHE A 58 -2.70 -2.70 -4.00
N PHE A 59 -4.01 -2.89 -3.93
CA PHE A 59 -4.62 -4.15 -3.56
C PHE A 59 -4.82 -5.04 -4.78
N LYS A 60 -4.51 -6.33 -4.65
CA LYS A 60 -4.78 -7.30 -5.73
C LYS A 60 -6.28 -7.49 -6.00
N LYS A 61 -7.10 -7.39 -4.96
CA LYS A 61 -8.56 -7.43 -5.04
C LYS A 61 -9.10 -6.03 -4.75
N LYS A 62 -10.12 -5.60 -5.49
CA LYS A 62 -10.82 -4.33 -5.23
C LYS A 62 -11.34 -4.32 -3.78
N GLN A 63 -11.29 -3.15 -3.18
CA GLN A 63 -11.65 -2.89 -1.80
C GLN A 63 -12.84 -1.94 -1.75
N TYR A 64 -13.70 -2.14 -0.75
CA TYR A 64 -14.93 -1.38 -0.58
C TYR A 64 -14.77 -0.25 0.42
N SER A 65 -15.38 0.89 0.12
CA SER A 65 -15.63 1.96 1.10
C SER A 65 -14.37 2.39 1.85
N ILE A 66 -13.29 2.63 1.09
CA ILE A 66 -12.07 3.27 1.60
C ILE A 66 -12.42 4.73 1.93
N SER A 67 -11.92 5.24 3.05
CA SER A 67 -12.15 6.63 3.45
C SER A 67 -10.85 7.34 3.80
N LYS A 68 -10.78 8.64 3.50
CA LYS A 68 -9.68 9.51 3.91
C LYS A 68 -9.64 9.61 5.43
N GLY A 69 -8.46 9.65 6.02
CA GLY A 69 -8.27 9.70 7.47
C GLY A 69 -8.28 8.33 8.17
N GLN A 70 -8.73 7.26 7.50
CA GLN A 70 -8.63 5.91 8.05
C GLN A 70 -7.17 5.45 8.14
N PHE A 71 -6.89 4.60 9.14
CA PHE A 71 -5.60 3.96 9.31
C PHE A 71 -5.49 2.71 8.43
N LEU A 72 -4.34 2.55 7.81
CA LEU A 72 -3.91 1.32 7.18
C LEU A 72 -2.80 0.70 8.01
N ILE A 73 -2.91 -0.60 8.27
CA ILE A 73 -1.83 -1.43 8.80
C ILE A 73 -1.28 -2.29 7.66
N PHE A 74 0.05 -2.38 7.57
CA PHE A 74 0.71 -3.28 6.63
C PHE A 74 1.76 -4.15 7.33
N GLN A 75 1.81 -5.40 6.91
CA GLN A 75 2.60 -6.45 7.53
C GLN A 75 3.13 -7.43 6.49
N LYS A 76 4.13 -8.21 6.87
CA LYS A 76 4.65 -9.30 6.05
C LYS A 76 4.88 -10.52 6.94
N LYS A 77 4.36 -11.66 6.50
CA LYS A 77 4.26 -12.87 7.33
C LYS A 77 3.52 -12.53 8.64
N ARG A 78 4.18 -12.70 9.79
CA ARG A 78 3.64 -12.42 11.13
C ARG A 78 4.15 -11.11 11.75
N GLU A 79 4.87 -10.30 10.98
CA GLU A 79 5.50 -9.08 11.47
C GLU A 79 4.78 -7.82 10.94
N ILE A 80 4.35 -6.96 11.85
CA ILE A 80 3.81 -5.64 11.51
C ILE A 80 4.97 -4.74 11.09
N LEU A 81 4.90 -4.24 9.86
CA LEU A 81 5.96 -3.43 9.28
C LEU A 81 5.74 -1.93 9.55
N GLY A 82 4.48 -1.53 9.68
CA GLY A 82 4.11 -0.15 9.93
C GLY A 82 2.63 0.12 9.73
N SER A 83 2.31 1.40 9.77
CA SER A 83 0.96 1.93 9.58
C SER A 83 1.00 3.27 8.84
N GLY A 84 -0.17 3.75 8.41
CA GLY A 84 -0.29 5.12 7.92
C GLY A 84 -1.72 5.58 7.72
N ILE A 85 -1.89 6.89 7.54
CA ILE A 85 -3.19 7.54 7.37
C ILE A 85 -3.47 7.74 5.88
N ILE A 86 -4.64 7.28 5.44
CA ILE A 86 -5.08 7.36 4.04
C ILE A 86 -5.36 8.83 3.68
N ASP A 87 -4.64 9.36 2.69
CA ASP A 87 -4.83 10.74 2.19
C ASP A 87 -5.75 10.78 0.97
N LYS A 88 -5.61 9.81 0.05
CA LYS A 88 -6.43 9.68 -1.16
C LYS A 88 -6.64 8.19 -1.48
N TYR A 89 -7.66 7.89 -2.27
CA TYR A 89 -7.95 6.55 -2.77
C TYR A 89 -8.54 6.65 -4.17
N ASN A 90 -8.09 5.79 -5.08
CA ASN A 90 -8.46 5.81 -6.49
C ASN A 90 -8.43 4.39 -7.06
N ASN A 91 -8.92 4.23 -8.29
CA ASN A 91 -8.60 3.08 -9.12
C ASN A 91 -7.35 3.38 -9.95
N ILE A 92 -6.32 2.57 -9.77
CA ILE A 92 -5.06 2.60 -10.51
C ILE A 92 -4.97 1.31 -11.32
N THR A 93 -4.38 1.36 -12.50
CA THR A 93 -4.13 0.13 -13.29
C THR A 93 -2.66 -0.23 -13.21
N TYR A 94 -2.32 -1.48 -13.50
CA TYR A 94 -0.91 -1.84 -13.68
C TYR A 94 -0.73 -2.65 -14.94
N LYS A 95 0.39 -2.43 -15.62
CA LYS A 95 0.86 -3.28 -16.72
C LYS A 95 2.20 -3.88 -16.35
N ARG A 96 2.53 -5.02 -16.94
CA ARG A 96 3.90 -5.52 -16.94
C ARG A 96 4.65 -4.87 -18.09
N ASN A 97 5.84 -4.34 -17.83
CA ASN A 97 6.71 -3.84 -18.90
C ASN A 97 7.45 -5.01 -19.59
N LYS A 98 8.21 -4.71 -20.64
CA LYS A 98 9.03 -5.68 -21.38
C LYS A 98 10.06 -6.41 -20.50
N ARG A 99 10.41 -5.85 -19.33
CA ARG A 99 11.29 -6.46 -18.31
C ARG A 99 10.52 -7.26 -17.24
N ASN A 100 9.24 -7.55 -17.47
CA ASN A 100 8.32 -8.23 -16.54
C ASN A 100 8.08 -7.51 -15.19
N GLU A 101 8.47 -6.24 -15.08
CA GLU A 101 8.24 -5.41 -13.90
C GLU A 101 6.84 -4.82 -13.94
N LYS A 102 6.19 -4.72 -12.77
CA LYS A 102 4.87 -4.07 -12.68
C LYS A 102 5.05 -2.55 -12.68
N ILE A 103 4.35 -1.86 -13.56
CA ILE A 103 4.26 -0.40 -13.59
C ILE A 103 2.81 -0.02 -13.31
N PHE A 104 2.61 0.89 -12.36
CA PHE A 104 1.29 1.36 -11.92
C PHE A 104 1.01 2.73 -12.54
N TYR A 105 -0.18 2.91 -13.12
CA TYR A 105 -0.68 4.11 -13.80
C TYR A 105 -1.94 4.62 -13.10
#